data_AF-W7HXV7-F1
#
_entry.id   AF-W7HXV7-F1
#
_cell.length_a   1.000
_cell.length_b   1.000
_cell.length_c   1.000
_cell.angle_alpha   90.00
_cell.angle_beta   90.00
_cell.angle_gamma   90.00
#
_symmetry.space_group_name_H-M   'P 1'
#
loop_
_entity.id
_entity.type
_entity.pdbx_description
1 polymer ?
#
loop_
_entity_poly.entity_id
_entity_poly.type
_entity_poly.pdbx_seq_one_letter_code
_entity_poly.pdbx_strand_id
1 'polypeptide(L)'
;MSFSDIEDLSMDPRYYPKYLYRVHIPGVSITDWDKKIGFRCGASGNFNMCSRSELSGAIRSHLDWSCTKPSYLISTFDDEDRALDWAWGRIDGGAKTAQLMTIDPDDIVSRRGTPNPIFDVSFVVRRYPDMLPHRVKEAWVQDEVVVLYKIPIGAVRKIEKITA
;
A
#
# COMPACT_ATOMS: atom_id res chain seq x y z
N MET A 1 17.62 11.79 -25.00
CA MET A 1 16.54 10.79 -24.96
C MET A 1 15.77 11.04 -23.68
N SER A 2 14.59 11.65 -23.76
CA SER A 2 13.83 12.02 -22.55
C SER A 2 13.28 10.76 -21.91
N PHE A 3 13.52 10.60 -20.61
CA PHE A 3 12.94 9.54 -19.77
C PHE A 3 11.43 9.51 -20.03
N SER A 4 10.90 8.35 -20.40
CA SER A 4 9.50 8.21 -20.84
C SER A 4 8.58 8.48 -19.65
N ASP A 5 7.99 9.67 -19.61
CA ASP A 5 6.83 9.94 -18.76
C ASP A 5 5.75 8.89 -19.06
N ILE A 6 5.06 8.42 -18.02
CA ILE A 6 3.92 7.52 -18.12
C ILE A 6 2.65 8.26 -17.70
N GLU A 7 1.51 7.74 -18.14
CA GLU A 7 0.21 8.18 -17.66
C GLU A 7 0.11 8.00 -16.13
N ASP A 8 -0.71 8.85 -15.50
CA ASP A 8 -1.05 8.68 -14.09
C ASP A 8 -1.86 7.37 -13.95
N LEU A 9 -1.31 6.41 -13.21
CA LEU A 9 -1.92 5.11 -12.97
C LEU A 9 -2.72 5.08 -11.67
N SER A 10 -2.88 6.23 -10.98
CA SER A 10 -3.72 6.28 -9.80
C SER A 10 -5.18 6.02 -10.16
N MET A 11 -5.87 5.34 -9.25
CA MET A 11 -7.28 5.03 -9.39
C MET A 11 -8.09 6.34 -9.37
N ASP A 12 -9.04 6.46 -10.29
CA ASP A 12 -10.06 7.50 -10.18
C ASP A 12 -10.92 7.24 -8.93
N PRO A 13 -11.20 8.26 -8.09
CA PRO A 13 -11.99 8.08 -6.87
C PRO A 13 -13.34 7.40 -7.07
N ARG A 14 -13.95 7.54 -8.26
CA ARG A 14 -15.22 6.87 -8.59
C ARG A 14 -15.12 5.34 -8.64
N TYR A 15 -13.90 4.80 -8.70
CA TYR A 15 -13.61 3.37 -8.73
C TYR A 15 -12.93 2.88 -7.45
N TYR A 16 -12.84 3.70 -6.42
CA TYR A 16 -12.34 3.24 -5.13
C TYR A 16 -13.22 2.11 -4.58
N PRO A 17 -12.61 1.06 -3.98
CA PRO A 17 -13.38 0.08 -3.24
C PRO A 17 -14.05 0.78 -2.06
N LYS A 18 -15.12 0.18 -1.53
CA LYS A 18 -15.85 0.76 -0.39
C LYS A 18 -14.92 1.01 0.81
N TYR A 19 -14.01 0.07 1.06
CA TYR A 19 -12.98 0.17 2.08
C TYR A 19 -11.67 -0.42 1.56
N LEU A 20 -10.58 0.05 2.14
CA LEU A 20 -9.29 -0.60 2.11
C LEU A 20 -9.00 -1.21 3.48
N TYR A 21 -8.22 -2.28 3.49
CA TYR A 21 -7.87 -3.04 4.68
C TYR A 21 -6.38 -3.06 4.85
N ARG A 22 -5.88 -2.62 6.01
CA ARG A 22 -4.45 -2.62 6.30
C ARG A 22 -4.16 -3.50 7.49
N VAL A 23 -3.26 -4.45 7.31
CA VAL A 23 -2.68 -5.21 8.42
C VAL A 23 -1.47 -4.47 8.95
N HIS A 24 -1.47 -4.18 10.25
CA HIS A 24 -0.32 -3.65 10.97
C HIS A 24 0.13 -4.64 12.05
N ILE A 25 1.42 -4.93 12.08
CA ILE A 25 2.04 -5.81 13.07
C ILE A 25 3.02 -4.96 13.88
N PRO A 26 2.70 -4.62 15.14
CA PRO A 26 3.55 -3.81 15.98
C PRO A 26 4.97 -4.40 16.09
N GLY A 27 5.99 -3.58 15.81
CA GLY A 27 7.40 -3.99 15.86
C GLY A 27 7.91 -4.74 14.62
N VAL A 28 7.05 -5.06 13.64
CA VAL A 28 7.43 -5.74 12.40
C VAL A 28 7.15 -4.88 11.17
N SER A 29 6.03 -4.16 11.13
CA SER A 29 5.70 -3.29 10.00
C SER A 29 6.68 -2.12 9.89
N ILE A 30 7.26 -1.92 8.71
CA ILE A 30 8.20 -0.82 8.40
C ILE A 30 7.48 0.53 8.29
N THR A 31 6.21 0.52 7.86
CA THR A 31 5.39 1.74 7.81
C THR A 31 5.15 2.29 9.22
N ASP A 32 5.41 3.57 9.40
CA ASP A 32 5.16 4.28 10.64
C ASP A 32 3.65 4.39 10.91
N TRP A 33 3.25 4.17 12.15
CA TRP A 33 1.87 4.21 12.61
C TRP A 33 1.78 4.99 13.91
N ASP A 34 0.92 6.01 13.93
CA ASP A 34 0.60 6.75 15.14
C ASP A 34 -0.89 7.08 15.20
N LYS A 35 -1.49 6.89 16.38
CA LYS A 35 -2.93 7.02 16.61
C LYS A 35 -3.47 8.44 16.43
N LYS A 36 -2.62 9.46 16.34
CA LYS A 36 -3.02 10.87 16.14
C LYS A 36 -2.88 11.30 14.68
N ILE A 37 -2.02 10.64 13.90
CA ILE A 37 -1.69 11.09 12.54
C ILE A 37 -2.05 10.09 11.44
N GLY A 38 -2.17 8.80 11.78
CA GLY A 38 -2.39 7.69 10.86
C GLY A 38 -1.08 7.00 10.43
N PHE A 39 -1.05 6.48 9.21
CA PHE A 39 0.13 5.84 8.63
C PHE A 39 0.98 6.81 7.81
N ARG A 40 2.30 6.63 7.85
CA ARG A 40 3.26 7.32 6.98
C ARG A 40 4.20 6.31 6.34
N CYS A 41 4.50 6.52 5.07
CA CYS A 41 5.50 5.74 4.35
C CYS A 41 6.88 5.86 5.03
N GLY A 42 7.74 4.88 4.81
CA GLY A 42 9.09 4.89 5.40
C GLY A 42 10.08 5.76 4.61
N ALA A 43 9.82 5.99 3.33
CA ALA A 43 10.71 6.75 2.45
C ALA A 43 10.63 8.26 2.68
N SER A 44 11.74 8.96 2.43
CA SER A 44 11.86 10.42 2.45
C SER A 44 12.01 10.99 1.05
N GLY A 45 11.72 12.28 0.89
CA GLY A 45 11.90 12.98 -0.38
C GLY A 45 10.68 12.94 -1.31
N ASN A 46 10.87 13.47 -2.52
CA ASN A 46 9.84 13.58 -3.54
C ASN A 46 9.88 12.36 -4.47
N PHE A 47 8.71 11.95 -4.90
CA PHE A 47 8.47 10.83 -5.80
C PHE A 47 7.60 11.32 -6.94
N ASN A 48 8.08 11.17 -8.17
CA ASN A 48 7.32 11.46 -9.36
C ASN A 48 6.66 10.18 -9.88
N MET A 49 5.38 9.99 -9.55
CA MET A 49 4.61 8.82 -9.98
C MET A 49 4.44 8.72 -11.50
N CYS A 50 4.57 9.83 -12.23
CA CYS A 50 4.51 9.85 -13.69
C CYS A 50 5.88 9.56 -14.33
N SER A 51 6.96 9.43 -13.55
CA SER A 51 8.26 8.98 -14.06
C SER A 51 8.28 7.45 -14.06
N ARG A 52 8.36 6.84 -15.24
CA ARG A 52 8.43 5.38 -15.37
C ARG A 52 9.53 4.76 -14.52
N SER A 53 10.70 5.39 -14.49
CA SER A 53 11.86 4.90 -13.74
C SER A 53 11.61 4.94 -12.23
N GLU A 54 11.01 6.02 -11.73
CA GLU A 54 10.72 6.14 -10.31
C GLU A 54 9.60 5.18 -9.91
N LEU A 55 8.49 5.14 -10.64
CA LEU A 55 7.38 4.24 -10.35
C LEU A 55 7.80 2.76 -10.42
N SER A 56 8.52 2.36 -11.46
CA SER A 56 9.06 1.00 -11.57
C SER A 56 9.97 0.67 -10.39
N GLY A 57 10.87 1.58 -10.01
CA GLY A 57 11.74 1.40 -8.85
C GLY A 57 10.99 1.25 -7.53
N ALA A 58 9.94 2.07 -7.32
CA ALA A 58 9.11 2.04 -6.13
C ALA A 58 8.28 0.76 -6.03
N ILE A 59 7.57 0.37 -7.10
CA ILE A 59 6.78 -0.87 -7.16
C ILE A 59 7.68 -2.08 -6.98
N ARG A 60 8.80 -2.18 -7.71
CA ARG A 60 9.71 -3.32 -7.59
C ARG A 60 10.29 -3.47 -6.18
N SER A 61 10.70 -2.36 -5.57
CA SER A 61 11.24 -2.38 -4.21
C SER A 61 10.17 -2.71 -3.17
N HIS A 62 8.92 -2.28 -3.40
CA HIS A 62 7.79 -2.56 -2.51
C HIS A 62 7.38 -4.04 -2.55
N LEU A 63 7.33 -4.62 -3.75
CA LEU A 63 6.93 -6.02 -3.96
C LEU A 63 8.05 -7.02 -3.68
N ASP A 64 9.31 -6.57 -3.68
CA ASP A 64 10.43 -7.39 -3.23
C ASP A 64 10.45 -7.45 -1.70
N TRP A 65 9.87 -8.50 -1.13
CA TRP A 65 9.81 -8.70 0.32
C TRP A 65 11.18 -8.89 1.00
N SER A 66 12.26 -9.04 0.24
CA SER A 66 13.63 -9.03 0.77
C SER A 66 14.25 -7.63 0.80
N CYS A 67 13.57 -6.64 0.21
CA CYS A 67 14.05 -5.26 0.16
C CYS A 67 13.89 -4.57 1.52
N THR A 68 14.98 -4.00 2.01
CA THR A 68 15.00 -3.21 3.26
C THR A 68 14.89 -1.72 3.01
N LYS A 69 14.82 -1.29 1.74
CA LYS A 69 14.67 0.12 1.40
C LYS A 69 13.30 0.60 1.86
N PRO A 70 13.22 1.75 2.55
CA PRO A 70 11.93 2.31 2.90
C PRO A 70 11.11 2.59 1.63
N SER A 71 9.84 2.24 1.64
CA SER A 71 8.93 2.45 0.51
C SER A 71 8.15 3.75 0.66
N TYR A 72 7.82 4.38 -0.47
CA TYR A 72 6.84 5.48 -0.56
C TYR A 72 5.39 4.98 -0.49
N LEU A 73 5.20 3.67 -0.65
CA LEU A 73 3.91 3.02 -0.78
C LEU A 73 3.51 2.36 0.54
N ILE A 74 2.24 2.48 0.88
CA ILE A 74 1.61 1.86 2.05
C ILE A 74 0.70 0.76 1.52
N SER A 75 1.07 -0.49 1.81
CA SER A 75 0.30 -1.68 1.39
C SER A 75 -1.05 -1.78 2.11
N THR A 76 -2.09 -2.07 1.35
CA THR A 76 -3.47 -2.32 1.77
C THR A 76 -4.06 -3.41 0.88
N PHE A 77 -5.23 -3.91 1.27
CA PHE A 77 -6.03 -4.86 0.49
C PHE A 77 -7.39 -4.22 0.18
N ASP A 78 -7.98 -4.53 -0.96
CA ASP A 78 -9.38 -4.18 -1.26
C ASP A 78 -10.39 -5.22 -0.74
N ASP A 79 -9.89 -6.37 -0.29
CA ASP A 79 -10.66 -7.48 0.28
C ASP A 79 -10.29 -7.74 1.76
N GLU A 80 -11.32 -7.85 2.60
CA GLU A 80 -11.17 -8.05 4.06
C GLU A 80 -10.66 -9.44 4.41
N ASP A 81 -11.19 -10.48 3.75
CA ASP A 81 -10.84 -11.88 4.01
C ASP A 81 -9.38 -12.12 3.63
N ARG A 82 -8.91 -11.51 2.54
CA ARG A 82 -7.49 -11.52 2.15
C ARG A 82 -6.59 -10.84 3.17
N ALA A 83 -7.00 -9.69 3.69
CA ALA A 83 -6.25 -9.02 4.75
C ALA A 83 -6.19 -9.88 6.02
N LEU A 84 -7.28 -10.55 6.38
CA LEU A 84 -7.35 -11.47 7.52
C LEU A 84 -6.46 -12.70 7.31
N ASP A 85 -6.55 -13.36 6.16
CA ASP A 85 -5.69 -14.50 5.80
C ASP A 85 -4.21 -14.13 5.92
N TRP A 86 -3.84 -12.94 5.41
CA TRP A 86 -2.48 -12.44 5.53
C TRP A 86 -2.08 -12.18 6.99
N ALA A 87 -2.97 -11.60 7.79
CA ALA A 87 -2.72 -11.36 9.21
C ALA A 87 -2.51 -12.67 9.99
N TRP A 88 -3.34 -13.68 9.76
CA TRP A 88 -3.21 -15.00 10.36
C TRP A 88 -1.93 -15.70 9.93
N GLY A 89 -1.55 -15.65 8.65
CA GLY A 89 -0.29 -16.21 8.18
C GLY A 89 0.94 -15.60 8.88
N ARG A 90 0.86 -14.33 9.32
CA ARG A 90 1.93 -13.72 10.14
C ARG A 90 1.89 -14.13 11.60
N ILE A 91 0.70 -14.33 12.16
CA ILE A 91 0.52 -14.85 13.52
C ILE A 91 1.06 -16.28 13.61
N ASP A 92 0.69 -17.15 12.66
CA ASP A 92 1.20 -18.51 12.54
C ASP A 92 2.73 -18.53 12.32
N GLY A 93 3.25 -17.52 11.62
CA GLY A 93 4.68 -17.27 11.46
C GLY A 93 5.41 -16.72 12.70
N GLY A 94 4.71 -16.56 13.83
CA GLY A 94 5.29 -16.18 15.13
C GLY A 94 5.00 -14.75 15.59
N ALA A 95 4.22 -13.96 14.85
CA ALA A 95 3.77 -12.66 15.35
C ALA A 95 2.74 -12.85 16.49
N LYS A 96 2.91 -12.11 17.60
CA LYS A 96 2.00 -12.26 18.76
C LYS A 96 0.62 -11.67 18.51
N THR A 97 0.55 -10.56 17.79
CA THR A 97 -0.69 -9.84 17.50
C THR A 97 -0.60 -9.12 16.17
N ALA A 98 -1.73 -8.96 15.49
CA ALA A 98 -1.89 -8.07 14.37
C ALA A 98 -3.03 -7.08 14.64
N GLN A 99 -3.07 -6.00 13.87
CA GLN A 99 -4.19 -5.08 13.83
C GLN A 99 -4.71 -5.01 12.41
N LEU A 100 -6.01 -5.21 12.23
CA LEU A 100 -6.71 -4.95 10.98
C LEU A 100 -7.35 -3.56 11.06
N MET A 101 -7.00 -2.70 10.12
CA MET A 101 -7.57 -1.36 10.01
C MET A 101 -8.47 -1.28 8.79
N THR A 102 -9.73 -0.93 9.00
CA THR A 102 -10.67 -0.57 7.93
C THR A 102 -10.50 0.91 7.62
N ILE A 103 -10.23 1.22 6.36
CA ILE A 103 -9.85 2.54 5.87
C ILE A 103 -10.84 2.96 4.79
N ASP A 104 -11.34 4.18 4.88
CA ASP A 104 -12.17 4.80 3.86
C ASP A 104 -11.28 5.53 2.86
N PRO A 105 -11.20 5.07 1.60
CA PRO A 105 -10.30 5.64 0.60
C PRO A 105 -10.67 7.06 0.19
N ASP A 106 -11.94 7.46 0.31
CA ASP A 106 -12.39 8.83 -0.01
C ASP A 106 -11.81 9.86 0.97
N ASP A 107 -11.50 9.44 2.19
CA ASP A 107 -10.90 10.28 3.23
C ASP A 107 -9.36 10.28 3.20
N ILE A 108 -8.74 9.55 2.25
CA ILE A 108 -7.29 9.58 2.05
C ILE A 108 -6.92 10.81 1.23
N VAL A 109 -7.01 11.96 1.88
CA VAL A 109 -6.71 13.26 1.28
C VAL A 109 -5.51 13.93 1.97
N SER A 110 -4.81 14.75 1.19
CA SER A 110 -3.80 15.68 1.68
C SER A 110 -4.43 16.76 2.55
N ARG A 111 -3.59 17.56 3.24
CA ARG A 111 -4.06 18.72 4.03
C ARG A 111 -4.85 19.75 3.22
N ARG A 112 -4.69 19.76 1.89
CA ARG A 112 -5.40 20.67 0.98
C ARG A 112 -6.70 20.07 0.44
N GLY A 113 -7.08 18.87 0.89
CA GLY A 113 -8.27 18.15 0.40
C GLY A 113 -8.06 17.43 -0.93
N THR A 114 -6.86 17.48 -1.52
CA THR A 114 -6.54 16.71 -2.73
C THR A 114 -6.37 15.23 -2.37
N PRO A 115 -7.03 14.28 -3.07
CA PRO A 115 -6.82 12.85 -2.87
C PRO A 115 -5.34 12.48 -2.96
N ASN A 116 -4.87 11.63 -2.06
CA ASN A 116 -3.58 11.00 -2.23
C ASN A 116 -3.69 9.91 -3.30
N PRO A 117 -2.67 9.71 -4.15
CA PRO A 117 -2.68 8.64 -5.14
C PRO A 117 -2.84 7.25 -4.50
N ILE A 118 -3.76 6.47 -5.05
CA ILE A 118 -4.01 5.07 -4.71
C ILE A 118 -3.81 4.26 -6.00
N PHE A 119 -3.13 3.13 -5.92
CA PHE A 119 -2.86 2.27 -7.09
C PHE A 119 -3.33 0.84 -6.83
N ASP A 120 -4.10 0.29 -7.78
CA ASP A 120 -4.29 -1.16 -7.89
C ASP A 120 -3.00 -1.77 -8.46
N VAL A 121 -2.29 -2.54 -7.63
CA VAL A 121 -1.01 -3.14 -8.02
C VAL A 121 -1.20 -4.10 -9.18
N SER A 122 -2.30 -4.88 -9.18
CA SER A 122 -2.62 -5.83 -10.24
C SER A 122 -2.80 -5.11 -11.58
N PHE A 123 -3.47 -3.96 -11.59
CA PHE A 123 -3.63 -3.13 -12.78
C PHE A 123 -2.27 -2.59 -13.27
N VAL A 124 -1.45 -2.05 -12.36
CA VAL A 124 -0.13 -1.51 -12.71
C VAL A 124 0.78 -2.58 -13.32
N VAL A 125 0.85 -3.78 -12.74
CA VAL A 125 1.73 -4.85 -13.25
C VAL A 125 1.18 -5.50 -14.52
N ARG A 126 -0.14 -5.59 -14.71
CA ARG A 126 -0.72 -6.03 -16.00
C ARG A 126 -0.40 -5.04 -17.12
N ARG A 127 -0.46 -3.74 -16.81
CA ARG A 127 -0.14 -2.67 -17.77
C ARG A 127 1.36 -2.60 -18.07
N TYR A 128 2.20 -2.80 -17.05
CA TYR A 128 3.66 -2.76 -17.13
C TYR A 128 4.30 -3.98 -16.44
N PRO A 129 4.34 -5.14 -17.12
CA PRO A 129 4.83 -6.40 -16.53
C PRO A 129 6.28 -6.35 -16.06
N ASP A 130 7.10 -5.46 -16.62
CA ASP A 130 8.49 -5.23 -16.21
C ASP A 130 8.65 -4.60 -14.82
N MET A 131 7.57 -4.05 -14.25
CA MET A 131 7.54 -3.54 -12.88
C MET A 131 7.34 -4.65 -11.82
N LEU A 132 6.97 -5.86 -12.23
CA LEU A 132 6.90 -7.01 -11.33
C LEU A 132 8.31 -7.59 -11.12
N PRO A 133 8.80 -7.75 -9.87
CA PRO A 133 10.07 -8.41 -9.63
C PRO A 133 10.06 -9.85 -10.16
N HIS A 134 11.14 -10.30 -10.79
CA HIS A 134 11.23 -11.63 -11.42
C HIS A 134 10.89 -12.84 -10.52
N ARG A 135 10.98 -12.68 -9.20
CA ARG A 135 10.69 -13.73 -8.20
C ARG A 135 9.24 -13.69 -7.67
N VAL A 136 8.50 -12.64 -8.00
CA VAL A 136 7.11 -12.45 -7.56
C VAL A 136 6.19 -12.84 -8.71
N LYS A 137 5.14 -13.60 -8.40
CA LYS A 137 4.11 -13.95 -9.38
C LYS A 137 2.99 -12.93 -9.31
N GLU A 138 2.38 -12.60 -10.45
CA GLU A 138 1.25 -11.66 -10.50
C GLU A 138 0.09 -12.08 -9.57
N ALA A 139 -0.18 -13.39 -9.49
CA ALA A 139 -1.21 -13.94 -8.60
C ALA A 139 -0.94 -13.68 -7.10
N TRP A 140 0.27 -13.27 -6.70
CA TRP A 140 0.60 -12.94 -5.31
C TRP A 140 0.27 -11.48 -4.93
N VAL A 141 -0.08 -10.65 -5.91
CA VAL A 141 -0.35 -9.22 -5.73
C VAL A 141 -1.74 -8.82 -6.24
N GLN A 142 -2.60 -9.80 -6.55
CA GLN A 142 -3.89 -9.59 -7.23
C GLN A 142 -4.90 -8.75 -6.43
N ASP A 143 -4.74 -8.67 -5.11
CA ASP A 143 -5.66 -7.98 -4.19
C ASP A 143 -4.93 -6.85 -3.43
N GLU A 144 -3.70 -6.50 -3.86
CA GLU A 144 -2.91 -5.45 -3.22
C GLU A 144 -3.24 -4.09 -3.83
N VAL A 145 -3.63 -3.17 -2.96
CA VAL A 145 -3.79 -1.76 -3.27
C VAL A 145 -2.77 -0.98 -2.46
N VAL A 146 -2.08 -0.04 -3.10
CA VAL A 146 -1.05 0.76 -2.43
C VAL A 146 -1.41 2.23 -2.40
N VAL A 147 -1.23 2.86 -1.24
CA VAL A 147 -1.45 4.29 -1.04
C VAL A 147 -0.12 5.02 -0.99
N LEU A 148 -0.02 6.14 -1.72
CA LEU A 148 1.20 6.95 -1.72
C LEU A 148 1.31 7.81 -0.45
N TYR A 149 2.49 7.80 0.17
CA TYR A 149 2.94 8.64 1.28
C TYR A 149 2.21 8.49 2.62
N LYS A 150 0.89 8.63 2.67
CA LYS A 150 0.16 8.81 3.92
C LYS A 150 -1.27 8.30 3.84
N ILE A 151 -1.70 7.65 4.91
CA ILE A 151 -3.12 7.41 5.23
C ILE A 151 -3.44 8.20 6.50
N PRO A 152 -4.24 9.27 6.43
CA PRO A 152 -4.54 10.08 7.62
C PRO A 152 -5.41 9.29 8.62
N ILE A 153 -5.27 9.58 9.91
CA ILE A 153 -6.09 8.92 10.94
C ILE A 153 -7.60 9.09 10.70
N GLY A 154 -8.02 10.21 10.10
CA GLY A 154 -9.42 10.45 9.77
C GLY A 154 -10.00 9.42 8.80
N ALA A 155 -9.18 8.85 7.91
CA ALA A 155 -9.58 7.79 6.99
C ALA A 155 -9.75 6.44 7.70
N VAL A 156 -9.15 6.23 8.88
CA VAL A 156 -9.25 4.96 9.61
C VAL A 156 -10.58 4.90 10.36
N ARG A 157 -11.48 4.03 9.91
CA ARG A 157 -12.84 3.88 10.47
C ARG A 157 -12.90 2.91 11.64
N LYS A 158 -12.10 1.85 11.57
CA LYS A 158 -12.09 0.75 12.54
C LYS A 158 -10.69 0.23 12.73
N ILE A 159 -10.37 -0.19 13.95
CA ILE A 159 -9.13 -0.88 14.30
C ILE A 159 -9.50 -2.10 15.12
N GLU A 160 -9.19 -3.28 14.61
CA GLU A 160 -9.45 -4.56 15.26
C GLU A 160 -8.15 -5.22 15.64
N LYS A 161 -8.08 -5.75 16.85
CA LYS A 161 -6.93 -6.53 17.30
C LYS A 161 -7.17 -8.00 16.96
N ILE A 162 -6.21 -8.59 16.26
CA ILE A 162 -6.17 -10.02 15.95
C ILE A 162 -5.10 -10.65 16.83
N THR A 163 -5.45 -11.72 17.53
CA THR A 163 -4.54 -12.47 18.41
C THR A 163 -4.81 -13.95 18.24
N ALA A 164 -3.76 -14.77 18.35
CA ALA A 164 -3.90 -16.22 18.52
C ALA A 164 -4.70 -16.57 19.78
#